data_AF-A0AA89AKD2-F1
#
_entry.id   AF-A0AA89AKD2-F1
#
_cell.length_a   1.000
_cell.length_b   1.000
_cell.length_c   1.000
_cell.angle_alpha   90.00
_cell.angle_beta   90.00
_cell.angle_gamma   90.00
#
_symmetry.space_group_name_H-M   'P 1'
#
loop_
_entity.id
_entity.type
_entity.pdbx_description
1 polymer ?
#
loop_
_entity_poly.entity_id
_entity_poly.type
_entity_poly.pdbx_seq_one_letter_code
_entity_poly.pdbx_strand_id
1 'polypeptide(L)'
;MIVINPEILFESFSPLLCNEALSSKKTLKPKRWNCAEMNTMARHVSALFRHPNVALNSMSSVLHQWRGIRVKVRNNNLDQALMFLQRQMQSSGMERLIKNQQTHHLKNSEKRVLARKNLERRLRSQDLARKLKAILCKKVRIVFKT
;
A
#
# COMPACT_ATOMS: atom_id res chain seq x y z
N MET A 1 34.64 6.49 -7.93
CA MET A 1 33.53 7.34 -8.41
C MET A 1 32.22 6.60 -8.19
N ILE A 2 31.33 7.17 -7.38
CA ILE A 2 29.97 6.65 -7.15
C ILE A 2 29.14 7.10 -8.36
N VAL A 3 28.85 6.19 -9.29
CA VAL A 3 27.84 6.45 -10.32
C VAL A 3 26.48 6.24 -9.64
N ILE A 4 25.96 7.33 -9.09
CA ILE A 4 24.52 7.48 -8.88
C ILE A 4 23.95 7.48 -10.29
N ASN A 5 23.15 6.47 -10.65
CA ASN A 5 22.23 6.59 -11.77
C ASN A 5 21.02 7.37 -11.23
N PRO A 6 20.81 8.65 -11.63
CA PRO A 6 19.61 9.40 -11.29
C PRO A 6 18.39 9.00 -12.15
N GLU A 7 18.50 7.99 -13.03
CA GLU A 7 17.46 7.59 -13.98
C GLU A 7 16.38 6.63 -13.43
N ILE A 8 16.15 6.62 -12.11
CA ILE A 8 14.84 6.20 -11.58
C ILE A 8 14.18 7.46 -11.04
N LEU A 9 13.91 8.36 -11.99
CA LEU A 9 12.87 9.36 -11.91
C LEU A 9 11.58 8.65 -11.54
N PHE A 10 11.22 8.74 -10.26
CA PHE A 10 10.00 9.40 -9.80
C PHE A 10 8.86 9.53 -10.85
N GLU A 11 8.39 8.41 -11.37
CA GLU A 11 7.05 8.22 -11.94
C GLU A 11 6.40 7.11 -11.09
N SER A 12 5.26 7.23 -10.42
CA SER A 12 4.25 8.26 -10.32
C SER A 12 3.57 8.04 -8.97
N PHE A 13 3.49 9.05 -8.11
CA PHE A 13 2.45 9.08 -7.09
C PHE A 13 2.05 10.53 -6.82
N SER A 14 1.40 11.15 -7.82
CA SER A 14 0.59 12.33 -7.62
C SER A 14 -0.57 11.99 -6.67
N PRO A 15 -0.69 12.62 -5.49
CA PRO A 15 -1.87 12.51 -4.65
C PRO A 15 -2.76 13.71 -4.95
N LEU A 16 -3.47 13.70 -6.07
CA LEU A 16 -4.50 14.69 -6.37
C LEU A 16 -5.74 13.99 -6.96
N LEU A 17 -6.89 14.42 -6.46
CA LEU A 17 -8.27 14.01 -6.76
C LEU A 17 -8.79 12.77 -6.01
N CYS A 18 -9.14 12.98 -4.74
CA CYS A 18 -10.34 12.39 -4.15
C CYS A 18 -10.84 13.32 -3.03
N ASN A 19 -11.50 14.42 -3.41
CA ASN A 19 -12.41 15.11 -2.51
C ASN A 19 -13.78 15.26 -3.19
N GLU A 20 -14.80 14.95 -2.39
CA GLU A 20 -16.19 15.41 -2.48
C GLU A 20 -17.05 14.91 -3.65
N ALA A 21 -18.01 14.02 -3.33
CA ALA A 21 -19.39 14.46 -3.13
C ALA A 21 -20.35 13.30 -2.78
N LEU A 22 -21.41 13.69 -2.07
CA LEU A 22 -22.67 13.00 -1.77
C LEU A 22 -22.68 12.00 -0.60
N SER A 23 -23.16 12.44 0.57
CA SER A 23 -24.58 12.70 0.88
C SER A 23 -25.38 11.41 1.06
N SER A 24 -25.68 11.13 2.34
CA SER A 24 -26.92 10.55 2.85
C SER A 24 -27.59 9.49 1.97
N LYS A 25 -27.33 8.20 2.24
CA LYS A 25 -28.27 7.12 1.93
C LYS A 25 -28.41 6.18 3.12
N LYS A 26 -29.50 6.38 3.84
CA LYS A 26 -30.07 5.45 4.83
C LYS A 26 -30.15 4.06 4.21
N THR A 27 -29.70 3.04 4.93
CA THR A 27 -29.74 1.64 4.50
C THR A 27 -31.19 1.14 4.44
N LEU A 28 -31.74 1.05 3.23
CA LEU A 28 -32.90 0.20 2.94
C LEU A 28 -32.40 -1.16 2.48
N LYS A 29 -32.89 -2.22 3.13
CA LYS A 29 -32.53 -3.62 2.87
C LYS A 29 -32.78 -4.00 1.40
N PRO A 30 -31.91 -4.79 0.74
CA PRO A 30 -32.16 -5.21 -0.62
C PRO A 30 -33.35 -6.17 -0.68
N LYS A 31 -34.37 -5.77 -1.45
CA LYS A 31 -35.50 -6.60 -1.87
C LYS A 31 -34.98 -7.67 -2.84
N ARG A 32 -35.37 -8.92 -2.58
CA ARG A 32 -35.06 -10.12 -3.36
C ARG A 32 -35.60 -9.98 -4.79
N TRP A 33 -34.72 -9.99 -5.79
CA TRP A 33 -35.11 -10.05 -7.20
C TRP A 33 -35.06 -11.51 -7.66
N ASN A 34 -36.16 -11.97 -8.27
CA ASN A 34 -36.22 -13.26 -8.95
C ASN A 34 -35.56 -13.10 -10.32
N CYS A 35 -34.52 -13.90 -10.59
CA CYS A 35 -33.82 -13.92 -11.87
C CYS A 35 -34.50 -14.93 -12.80
N ALA A 36 -35.47 -14.49 -13.57
CA ALA A 36 -35.77 -15.12 -14.84
C ALA A 36 -35.73 -14.02 -15.90
N GLU A 37 -35.11 -14.35 -17.03
CA GLU A 37 -35.23 -13.60 -18.29
C GLU A 37 -34.29 -12.42 -18.52
N MET A 38 -33.00 -12.73 -18.50
CA MET A 38 -32.02 -12.21 -19.46
C MET A 38 -30.74 -12.97 -19.19
N ASN A 39 -30.20 -13.72 -20.17
CA ASN A 39 -28.78 -14.14 -20.31
C ASN A 39 -28.64 -15.45 -21.11
N THR A 40 -29.12 -15.51 -22.34
CA THR A 40 -28.64 -16.52 -23.32
C THR A 40 -27.45 -15.98 -24.10
N MET A 41 -27.50 -14.72 -24.58
CA MET A 41 -26.36 -14.08 -25.27
C MET A 41 -25.20 -13.74 -24.33
N ALA A 42 -25.48 -13.31 -23.09
CA ALA A 42 -24.42 -12.99 -22.11
C ALA A 42 -23.61 -14.21 -21.66
N ARG A 43 -24.20 -15.43 -21.68
CA ARG A 43 -23.48 -16.68 -21.35
C ARG A 43 -22.48 -17.10 -22.42
N HIS A 44 -22.80 -16.86 -23.70
CA HIS A 44 -21.90 -17.23 -24.81
C HIS A 44 -20.66 -16.32 -24.86
N VAL A 45 -20.82 -15.02 -24.61
CA VAL A 45 -19.68 -14.10 -24.52
C VAL A 45 -18.83 -14.41 -23.28
N SER A 46 -19.44 -14.73 -22.15
CA SER A 46 -18.69 -15.08 -20.93
C SER A 46 -18.03 -16.46 -20.96
N ALA A 47 -18.41 -17.36 -21.88
CA ALA A 47 -17.69 -18.61 -22.15
C ALA A 47 -16.38 -18.37 -22.92
N LEU A 48 -16.37 -17.44 -23.87
CA LEU A 48 -15.16 -17.05 -24.63
C LEU A 48 -14.12 -16.35 -23.72
N PHE A 49 -14.55 -15.67 -22.66
CA PHE A 49 -13.66 -15.05 -21.68
C PHE A 49 -13.27 -15.96 -20.49
N ARG A 50 -13.72 -17.22 -20.43
CA ARG A 50 -13.43 -18.11 -19.30
C ARG A 50 -12.30 -19.12 -19.48
N HIS A 51 -11.72 -19.25 -20.67
CA HIS A 51 -10.56 -20.13 -20.87
C HIS A 51 -9.49 -19.53 -21.77
N PRO A 52 -8.34 -19.17 -21.16
CA PRO A 52 -7.10 -19.80 -21.57
C PRO A 52 -6.28 -20.15 -20.32
N ASN A 53 -6.36 -21.37 -19.81
CA ASN A 53 -5.59 -21.73 -18.60
C ASN A 53 -4.92 -23.11 -18.63
N VAL A 54 -4.60 -23.61 -19.83
CA VAL A 54 -3.81 -24.86 -19.95
C VAL A 54 -2.39 -24.61 -20.45
N ALA A 55 -2.13 -23.53 -21.22
CA ALA A 55 -0.78 -23.20 -21.72
C ALA A 55 -0.01 -22.15 -20.89
N LEU A 56 -0.67 -21.41 -19.98
CA LEU A 56 -0.05 -20.32 -19.21
C LEU A 56 0.60 -20.74 -17.88
N ASN A 57 0.46 -22.00 -17.47
CA ASN A 57 1.03 -22.48 -16.20
C ASN A 57 2.56 -22.57 -16.22
N SER A 58 3.18 -22.64 -17.41
CA SER A 58 4.64 -22.59 -17.55
C SER A 58 5.20 -21.16 -17.40
N MET A 59 4.46 -20.14 -17.83
CA MET A 59 4.88 -18.72 -17.73
C MET A 59 4.51 -18.08 -16.39
N SER A 60 3.52 -18.60 -15.67
CA SER A 60 3.22 -18.12 -14.32
C SER A 60 4.34 -18.49 -13.34
N SER A 61 4.93 -19.70 -13.42
CA SER A 61 6.03 -20.11 -12.55
C SER A 61 7.27 -19.21 -12.70
N VAL A 62 7.58 -18.77 -13.92
CA VAL A 62 8.65 -17.81 -14.20
C VAL A 62 8.31 -16.45 -13.62
N LEU A 63 7.09 -15.93 -13.77
CA LEU A 63 6.69 -14.64 -13.18
C LEU A 63 6.64 -14.68 -11.64
N HIS A 64 6.30 -15.82 -11.04
CA HIS A 64 6.31 -16.03 -9.60
C HIS A 64 7.73 -16.05 -9.01
N GLN A 65 8.75 -16.45 -9.78
CA GLN A 65 10.15 -16.33 -9.35
C GLN A 65 10.60 -14.87 -9.17
N TRP A 66 9.91 -13.89 -9.78
CA TRP A 66 10.23 -12.46 -9.66
C TRP A 66 9.50 -11.77 -8.51
N ARG A 67 8.69 -12.49 -7.73
CA ARG A 67 8.01 -11.91 -6.55
C ARG A 67 8.98 -11.81 -5.37
N GLY A 68 9.46 -10.60 -5.07
CA GLY A 68 10.24 -10.30 -3.86
C GLY A 68 11.24 -9.17 -4.05
N ILE A 69 11.82 -8.70 -2.94
CA ILE A 69 12.91 -7.71 -2.95
C ILE A 69 14.22 -8.48 -3.15
N ARG A 70 14.88 -8.24 -4.29
CA ARG A 70 16.18 -8.85 -4.62
C ARG A 70 17.18 -7.76 -4.93
N VAL A 71 18.44 -8.00 -4.55
CA VAL A 71 19.54 -7.06 -4.76
C VAL A 71 20.74 -7.83 -5.31
N LYS A 72 21.31 -7.35 -6.40
CA LYS A 72 22.58 -7.87 -6.92
C LYS A 72 23.72 -7.16 -6.20
N VAL A 73 24.62 -7.93 -5.58
CA VAL A 73 25.84 -7.39 -4.98
C VAL A 73 26.76 -6.94 -6.11
N ARG A 74 27.20 -5.67 -6.06
CA ARG A 74 28.19 -5.11 -6.98
C ARG A 74 29.46 -4.80 -6.21
N ASN A 75 30.61 -4.92 -6.87
CA ASN A 75 31.92 -4.51 -6.33
C ASN A 75 32.25 -5.12 -4.97
N ASN A 76 31.83 -6.35 -4.71
CA ASN A 76 31.99 -7.07 -3.44
C ASN A 76 31.46 -6.34 -2.18
N ASN A 77 30.61 -5.32 -2.34
CA ASN A 77 30.06 -4.54 -1.24
C ASN A 77 28.74 -5.17 -0.74
N LEU A 78 28.86 -6.24 0.06
CA LEU A 78 27.70 -6.93 0.62
C LEU A 78 26.90 -6.04 1.57
N ASP A 79 27.56 -5.28 2.44
CA ASP A 79 26.90 -4.45 3.46
C ASP A 79 25.99 -3.40 2.83
N GLN A 80 26.45 -2.77 1.74
CA GLN A 80 25.64 -1.81 0.99
C GLN A 80 24.41 -2.47 0.36
N ALA A 81 24.57 -3.68 -0.19
CA ALA A 81 23.46 -4.44 -0.75
C ALA A 81 22.44 -4.85 0.33
N LEU A 82 22.91 -5.26 1.51
CA LEU A 82 22.05 -5.60 2.66
C LEU A 82 21.32 -4.38 3.21
N MET A 83 21.99 -3.24 3.35
CA MET A 83 21.35 -1.98 3.75
C MET A 83 20.26 -1.56 2.77
N PHE A 84 20.51 -1.70 1.46
CA PHE A 84 19.52 -1.40 0.43
C PHE A 84 18.32 -2.35 0.52
N LEU A 85 18.56 -3.66 0.67
CA LEU A 85 17.52 -4.66 0.87
C LEU A 85 16.66 -4.34 2.10
N GLN A 86 17.29 -4.00 3.24
CA GLN A 86 16.60 -3.63 4.47
C GLN A 86 15.74 -2.38 4.28
N ARG A 87 16.28 -1.31 3.69
CA ARG A 87 15.51 -0.08 3.41
C ARG A 87 14.30 -0.36 2.54
N GLN A 88 14.46 -1.19 1.50
CA GLN A 88 13.37 -1.53 0.60
C GLN A 88 12.32 -2.43 1.26
N MET A 89 12.74 -3.33 2.16
CA MET A 89 11.84 -4.14 3.00
C MET A 89 11.06 -3.29 3.99
N GLN A 90 11.68 -2.25 4.55
CA GLN A 90 11.06 -1.32 5.48
C GLN A 90 10.06 -0.39 4.79
N SER A 91 10.43 0.18 3.64
CA SER A 91 9.60 1.12 2.89
C SER A 91 8.36 0.45 2.30
N SER A 92 8.48 -0.80 1.83
CA SER A 92 7.35 -1.64 1.40
C SER A 92 6.42 -2.04 2.55
N GLY A 93 6.82 -1.80 3.80
CA GLY A 93 6.05 -2.16 4.98
C GLY A 93 6.11 -3.66 5.33
N MET A 94 6.87 -4.47 4.58
CA MET A 94 6.98 -5.91 4.79
C MET A 94 7.53 -6.25 6.17
N GLU A 95 8.52 -5.50 6.66
CA GLU A 95 9.05 -5.69 8.01
C GLU A 95 7.95 -5.60 9.08
N ARG A 96 7.02 -4.66 8.93
CA ARG A 96 5.91 -4.47 9.87
C ARG A 96 4.91 -5.60 9.78
N LEU A 97 4.68 -6.15 8.59
CA LEU A 97 3.79 -7.30 8.42
C LEU A 97 4.37 -8.54 9.09
N ILE A 98 5.67 -8.80 8.90
CA ILE A 98 6.37 -9.94 9.50
C ILE A 98 6.43 -9.80 11.02
N LYS A 99 6.81 -8.64 11.55
CA LYS A 99 6.91 -8.42 13.00
C LYS A 99 5.55 -8.43 13.72
N ASN A 100 4.52 -7.92 13.06
CA ASN A 100 3.16 -7.88 13.62
C ASN A 100 2.32 -9.10 13.24
N GLN A 101 2.95 -10.19 12.79
CA GLN A 101 2.27 -11.45 12.51
C GLN A 101 1.45 -11.87 13.74
N GLN A 102 0.16 -12.13 13.56
CA GLN A 102 -0.71 -12.55 14.65
C GLN A 102 -0.35 -13.99 15.05
N THR A 103 0.18 -14.17 16.26
CA THR A 103 0.49 -15.50 16.83
C THR A 103 -0.75 -16.21 17.37
N HIS A 104 -1.77 -15.44 17.75
CA HIS A 104 -3.04 -15.94 18.28
C HIS A 104 -4.22 -15.24 17.60
N HIS A 105 -5.38 -15.88 17.68
CA HIS A 105 -6.61 -15.31 17.15
C HIS A 105 -7.09 -14.15 18.02
N LEU A 106 -7.30 -13.00 17.38
CA LEU A 106 -7.96 -11.84 17.97
C LEU A 106 -9.43 -11.75 17.51
N LYS A 107 -10.34 -11.56 18.45
CA LYS A 107 -11.76 -11.37 18.16
C LYS A 107 -12.00 -10.01 17.50
N ASN A 108 -13.14 -9.87 16.82
CA ASN A 108 -13.46 -8.64 16.09
C ASN A 108 -13.60 -7.40 16.98
N SER A 109 -14.09 -7.56 18.21
CA SER A 109 -14.18 -6.46 19.20
C SER A 109 -12.80 -5.89 19.52
N GLU A 110 -11.81 -6.75 19.76
CA GLU A 110 -10.43 -6.36 20.07
C GLU A 110 -9.75 -5.71 18.88
N LYS A 111 -9.93 -6.27 17.67
CA LYS A 111 -9.40 -5.68 16.42
C LYS A 111 -9.86 -4.23 16.24
N ARG A 112 -11.14 -3.94 16.54
CA ARG A 112 -11.69 -2.57 16.46
C ARG A 112 -11.05 -1.63 17.48
N VAL A 113 -10.81 -2.10 18.70
CA VAL A 113 -10.14 -1.32 19.75
C VAL A 113 -8.69 -1.02 19.35
N LEU A 114 -7.95 -2.00 18.84
CA LEU A 114 -6.57 -1.81 18.37
C LEU A 114 -6.48 -0.81 17.21
N ALA A 115 -7.38 -0.92 16.24
CA ALA A 115 -7.45 0.02 15.12
C ALA A 115 -7.69 1.46 15.61
N ARG A 116 -8.61 1.66 16.55
CA ARG A 116 -8.89 2.98 17.15
C ARG A 116 -7.67 3.54 17.89
N LYS A 117 -7.01 2.73 18.72
CA LYS A 117 -5.79 3.14 19.45
C LYS A 117 -4.65 3.51 18.50
N ASN A 118 -4.47 2.76 17.42
CA ASN A 118 -3.44 3.06 16.41
C ASN A 118 -3.75 4.36 15.65
N LEU A 119 -5.01 4.61 15.31
CA LEU A 119 -5.43 5.86 14.69
C LEU A 119 -5.16 7.06 15.61
N GLU A 120 -5.55 6.96 16.87
CA GLU A 120 -5.33 8.01 17.87
C GLU A 120 -3.84 8.31 18.06
N ARG A 121 -3.00 7.25 18.17
CA ARG A 121 -1.54 7.40 18.24
C ARG A 121 -1.00 8.14 17.02
N ARG A 122 -1.44 7.77 15.82
CA ARG A 122 -1.02 8.43 14.58
C ARG A 122 -1.39 9.91 14.56
N LEU A 123 -2.63 10.24 14.91
CA LEU A 123 -3.11 11.63 14.95
C LEU A 123 -2.33 12.47 15.97
N ARG A 124 -2.13 11.95 17.18
CA ARG A 124 -1.33 12.63 18.23
C ARG A 124 0.09 12.93 17.77
N SER A 125 0.77 11.97 17.13
CA SER A 125 2.11 12.17 16.60
C SER A 125 2.15 13.22 15.47
N GLN A 126 1.14 13.22 14.59
CA GLN A 126 1.02 14.21 13.52
C GLN A 126 0.76 15.63 14.05
N ASP A 127 -0.14 15.76 15.04
CA ASP A 127 -0.43 17.04 15.69
C ASP A 127 0.82 17.60 16.37
N LEU A 128 1.56 16.74 17.08
CA LEU A 128 2.83 17.11 17.71
C LEU A 128 3.86 17.57 16.66
N ALA A 129 4.04 16.82 15.58
CA ALA A 129 4.96 17.18 14.50
C ALA A 129 4.60 18.53 13.85
N ARG A 130 3.31 18.80 13.65
CA ARG A 130 2.83 20.10 13.14
C ARG A 130 3.15 21.25 14.11
N LYS A 131 2.93 21.06 15.41
CA LYS A 131 3.27 22.06 16.44
C LYS A 131 4.77 22.34 16.49
N LEU A 132 5.60 21.30 16.47
CA LEU A 132 7.06 21.43 16.45
C LEU A 132 7.55 22.16 15.20
N LYS A 133 7.02 21.79 14.02
CA LYS A 133 7.34 22.49 12.76
C LYS A 133 7.01 23.98 12.85
N ALA A 134 5.84 24.35 13.39
CA ALA A 134 5.45 25.75 13.54
C ALA A 134 6.39 26.52 14.49
N ILE A 135 6.79 25.91 15.62
CA ILE A 135 7.75 26.51 16.56
C ILE A 135 9.11 26.71 15.89
N LEU A 136 9.62 25.69 15.19
CA LEU A 136 10.90 25.77 14.48
C LEU A 136 10.87 26.84 13.39
N CYS A 137 9.83 26.89 12.56
CA CYS A 137 9.67 27.94 11.55
C CYS A 137 9.63 29.35 12.17
N LYS A 138 8.93 29.52 13.30
CA LYS A 138 8.89 30.81 14.02
C LYS A 138 10.28 31.21 14.53
N LYS A 139 11.04 30.26 15.08
CA LYS A 139 12.40 30.50 15.59
C LYS A 139 13.38 30.86 14.47
N VAL A 140 13.39 30.08 13.39
CA VAL A 140 14.22 30.32 12.20
C VAL A 140 13.91 31.69 11.59
N ARG A 141 12.63 32.03 11.40
CA ARG A 141 12.23 33.33 10.84
C ARG A 141 12.72 34.53 11.66
N ILE A 142 12.82 34.40 12.99
CA ILE A 142 13.32 35.50 13.83
C ILE A 142 14.83 35.67 13.64
N VAL A 143 15.60 34.58 13.61
CA VAL A 143 17.06 34.61 13.46
C VAL A 143 17.49 35.19 12.11
N PHE A 144 16.80 34.86 11.02
CA PHE A 144 17.15 35.35 9.68
C PHE A 144 16.60 36.75 9.35
N LYS A 145 15.94 37.42 10.30
CA LYS A 145 15.37 38.77 10.11
C LYS A 145 16.15 39.87 10.85
N THR A 146 17.23 39.50 11.53
CA THR A 146 18.27 40.37 12.09
C THR A 146 19.46 40.38 11.15
#